data_AF-A0A660QR44-F1
#
_entry.id   AF-A0A660QR44-F1
#
_cell.length_a   1.000
_cell.length_b   1.000
_cell.length_c   1.000
_cell.angle_alpha   90.00
_cell.angle_beta   90.00
_cell.angle_gamma   90.00
#
_symmetry.space_group_name_H-M   'P 1'
#
loop_
_entity.id
_entity.type
_entity.pdbx_description
1 polymer ?
#
loop_
_entity_poly.entity_id
_entity_poly.type
_entity_poly.pdbx_seq_one_letter_code
_entity_poly.pdbx_strand_id
1 'polypeptide(L)'
;ADAIIHFAQTIKAATDHQSLVATFYGYLFELADGKRLQQAGHHGYGKLCRSPYIDIIGAPYSYHPVGRGFGLPINMHGPFDGLQPHGKVGLLEEDTFTHLALDPNTEEYLRDVIAPGYASRTTHMEETLAVLRRNLGVSISHGYLHLWQNLFSEGRFNDQKLWDMYKPYLQWMLQKSATTAPFRRQVAVLVSTENMTLLKDDAHAVLEPWLYQSRYYLDRVDASIGYYLQTDLGILPDSVRCVILLNPYRITTEQKSVLKEKFMRAGKMVVFCHMPAIYGETGFNPSGSDFCGIDLAFHDKTIAPRATATKGLGPSLAGTVFGEGQLDKNVKPFAPYMTVKDPKATVFARYDSTDEASCAFKEMNGWTSVYLGASRLPAPLWRELFKKAGCHLYLNDPSTDFEKPDFVQAKGNFLMVQSATGGRKTIRLPEKVEQVYRFDTTRPKPIAVDCNSFKVDLEAGIPAFFLLHHAL
;
A
#
# COMPACT_ATOMS: atom_id res chain seq x y z
N ALA A 1 -1.64 -15.02 18.18
CA ALA A 1 -3.08 -14.87 17.89
C ALA A 1 -3.96 -15.55 18.94
N ASP A 2 -3.79 -16.84 19.23
CA ASP A 2 -4.62 -17.55 20.22
C ASP A 2 -4.65 -16.89 21.61
N ALA A 3 -3.49 -16.52 22.14
CA ALA A 3 -3.43 -15.79 23.41
C ALA A 3 -4.22 -14.46 23.38
N ILE A 4 -4.10 -13.69 22.29
CA ILE A 4 -4.86 -12.44 22.10
C ILE A 4 -6.36 -12.73 22.08
N ILE A 5 -6.80 -13.76 21.36
CA ILE A 5 -8.21 -14.16 21.30
C ILE A 5 -8.71 -14.60 22.67
N HIS A 6 -7.92 -15.37 23.42
CA HIS A 6 -8.26 -15.79 24.77
C HIS A 6 -8.51 -14.59 25.70
N PHE A 7 -7.62 -13.60 25.72
CA PHE A 7 -7.83 -12.40 26.53
C PHE A 7 -9.02 -11.57 26.03
N ALA A 8 -9.20 -11.46 24.72
CA ALA A 8 -10.35 -10.76 24.13
C ALA A 8 -11.68 -11.43 24.53
N GLN A 9 -11.75 -12.76 24.52
CA GLN A 9 -12.90 -13.52 25.02
C GLN A 9 -13.20 -13.20 26.48
N THR A 10 -12.17 -13.20 27.34
CA THR A 10 -12.32 -12.86 28.75
C THR A 10 -12.84 -11.45 28.95
N ILE A 11 -12.32 -10.46 28.21
CA ILE A 11 -12.79 -9.07 28.26
C ILE A 11 -14.26 -8.98 27.80
N LYS A 12 -14.60 -9.63 26.68
CA LYS A 12 -15.97 -9.64 26.15
C LYS A 12 -16.94 -10.27 27.16
N ALA A 13 -16.58 -11.40 27.77
CA ALA A 13 -17.41 -12.04 28.78
C ALA A 13 -17.56 -11.18 30.05
N ALA A 14 -16.48 -10.59 30.55
CA ALA A 14 -16.49 -9.76 31.75
C ALA A 14 -17.25 -8.44 31.58
N THR A 15 -17.54 -8.03 30.34
CA THR A 15 -18.21 -6.78 30.01
C THR A 15 -19.57 -6.99 29.35
N ASP A 16 -20.12 -8.21 29.39
CA ASP A 16 -21.36 -8.58 28.69
C ASP A 16 -21.38 -8.11 27.22
N HIS A 17 -20.22 -8.25 26.57
CA HIS A 17 -19.95 -7.83 25.19
C HIS A 17 -20.10 -6.33 24.91
N GLN A 18 -20.16 -5.48 25.93
CA GLN A 18 -20.32 -4.02 25.77
C GLN A 18 -19.02 -3.29 25.42
N SER A 19 -17.85 -3.86 25.71
CA SER A 19 -16.56 -3.22 25.39
C SER A 19 -16.04 -3.61 24.00
N LEU A 20 -15.49 -2.63 23.29
CA LEU A 20 -14.68 -2.90 22.10
C LEU A 20 -13.27 -3.37 22.50
N VAL A 21 -12.74 -4.36 21.79
CA VAL A 21 -11.40 -4.91 21.98
C VAL A 21 -10.53 -4.55 20.79
N ALA A 22 -9.46 -3.80 21.06
CA ALA A 22 -8.45 -3.43 20.09
C ALA A 22 -7.15 -4.19 20.34
N THR A 23 -6.42 -4.49 19.26
CA THR A 23 -5.08 -5.07 19.36
C THR A 23 -4.16 -4.51 18.27
N PHE A 24 -2.88 -4.43 18.60
CA PHE A 24 -1.81 -4.11 17.68
C PHE A 24 -1.24 -5.39 17.08
N TYR A 25 -1.45 -5.63 15.78
CA TYR A 25 -1.04 -6.90 15.14
C TYR A 25 -1.00 -6.80 13.60
N GLY A 26 -0.41 -7.81 12.93
CA GLY A 26 -0.41 -7.90 11.47
C GLY A 26 0.59 -7.01 10.73
N TYR A 27 1.78 -6.79 11.28
CA TYR A 27 2.81 -5.89 10.72
C TYR A 27 3.59 -6.54 9.57
N LEU A 28 2.84 -7.13 8.63
CA LEU A 28 3.37 -8.01 7.59
C LEU A 28 4.25 -7.30 6.57
N PHE A 29 4.10 -5.98 6.43
CA PHE A 29 4.94 -5.17 5.57
C PHE A 29 6.13 -4.61 6.33
N GLU A 30 5.94 -4.00 7.50
CA GLU A 30 7.04 -3.34 8.25
C GLU A 30 8.09 -4.34 8.72
N LEU A 31 7.66 -5.48 9.28
CA LEU A 31 8.59 -6.45 9.83
C LEU A 31 9.26 -7.31 8.76
N ALA A 32 8.90 -7.11 7.49
CA ALA A 32 9.59 -7.65 6.34
C ALA A 32 10.88 -6.90 5.98
N ASP A 33 11.30 -5.91 6.76
CA ASP A 33 12.54 -5.11 6.64
C ASP A 33 13.88 -5.88 6.68
N GLY A 34 13.81 -7.22 6.54
CA GLY A 34 14.99 -8.06 6.48
C GLY A 34 15.58 -8.47 7.82
N LYS A 35 14.84 -8.31 8.94
CA LYS A 35 15.35 -8.75 10.26
C LYS A 35 14.41 -9.63 11.07
N ARG A 36 13.09 -9.54 10.87
CA ARG A 36 12.15 -9.96 11.93
C ARG A 36 10.95 -10.78 11.48
N LEU A 37 10.55 -10.78 10.20
CA LEU A 37 9.18 -11.19 9.86
C LEU A 37 8.77 -12.58 10.38
N GLN A 38 9.54 -13.63 10.05
CA GLN A 38 9.23 -15.00 10.50
C GLN A 38 9.29 -15.17 12.03
N GLN A 39 10.10 -14.36 12.70
CA GLN A 39 10.39 -14.47 14.13
C GLN A 39 9.54 -13.50 14.97
N ALA A 40 8.87 -12.54 14.36
CA ALA A 40 8.14 -11.50 15.08
C ALA A 40 6.73 -11.93 15.54
N GLY A 41 6.25 -13.09 15.07
CA GLY A 41 4.99 -13.65 15.58
C GLY A 41 3.73 -12.94 15.11
N HIS A 42 3.72 -12.26 13.96
CA HIS A 42 2.56 -11.57 13.37
C HIS A 42 1.76 -12.40 12.34
N HIS A 43 2.12 -13.66 12.10
CA HIS A 43 1.49 -14.51 11.07
C HIS A 43 0.05 -14.94 11.36
N GLY A 44 -0.40 -14.82 12.62
CA GLY A 44 -1.78 -15.13 12.99
C GLY A 44 -2.82 -14.07 12.61
N TYR A 45 -2.48 -13.13 11.72
CA TYR A 45 -3.29 -11.94 11.45
C TYR A 45 -4.66 -12.30 10.87
N GLY A 46 -4.69 -13.19 9.87
CA GLY A 46 -5.96 -13.66 9.29
C GLY A 46 -6.90 -14.31 10.32
N LYS A 47 -6.35 -14.95 11.36
CA LYS A 47 -7.12 -15.52 12.47
C LYS A 47 -7.76 -14.42 13.34
N LEU A 48 -7.04 -13.32 13.58
CA LEU A 48 -7.59 -12.18 14.30
C LEU A 48 -8.66 -11.44 13.49
N CYS A 49 -8.46 -11.27 12.17
CA CYS A 49 -9.47 -10.67 11.28
C CYS A 49 -10.81 -11.39 11.37
N ARG A 50 -10.80 -12.72 11.40
CA ARG A 50 -12.01 -13.56 11.47
C ARG A 50 -12.54 -13.80 12.89
N SER A 51 -11.83 -13.36 13.92
CA SER A 51 -12.25 -13.59 15.31
C SER A 51 -13.46 -12.71 15.65
N PRO A 52 -14.55 -13.27 16.23
CA PRO A 52 -15.69 -12.46 16.66
C PRO A 52 -15.37 -11.62 17.92
N TYR A 53 -14.23 -11.84 18.58
CA TYR A 53 -13.88 -11.20 19.85
C TYR A 53 -13.00 -9.96 19.69
N ILE A 54 -12.43 -9.74 18.50
CA ILE A 54 -11.63 -8.56 18.16
C ILE A 54 -12.50 -7.62 17.36
N ASP A 55 -12.46 -6.32 17.64
CA ASP A 55 -13.23 -5.31 16.89
C ASP A 55 -12.30 -4.40 16.09
N ILE A 56 -11.13 -4.08 16.65
CA ILE A 56 -10.19 -3.12 16.08
C ILE A 56 -8.80 -3.76 15.98
N ILE A 57 -8.15 -3.62 14.82
CA ILE A 57 -6.73 -3.96 14.66
C ILE A 57 -5.98 -2.72 14.20
N GLY A 58 -4.93 -2.38 14.94
CA GLY A 58 -4.14 -1.18 14.70
C GLY A 58 -2.67 -1.46 14.44
N ALA A 59 -2.01 -0.47 13.87
CA ALA A 59 -0.56 -0.39 13.83
C ALA A 59 -0.11 1.07 13.63
N PRO A 60 1.16 1.37 13.97
CA PRO A 60 1.84 2.51 13.40
C PRO A 60 1.99 2.38 11.88
N TYR A 61 2.57 3.41 11.29
CA TYR A 61 3.00 3.45 9.90
C TYR A 61 4.53 3.53 9.84
N SER A 62 5.06 3.22 8.66
CA SER A 62 6.47 2.96 8.38
C SER A 62 7.42 3.90 9.10
N TYR A 63 8.38 3.34 9.83
CA TYR A 63 9.40 4.12 10.53
C TYR A 63 10.51 4.62 9.62
N HIS A 64 10.58 4.10 8.39
CA HIS A 64 11.50 4.59 7.38
C HIS A 64 11.09 5.95 6.83
N PRO A 65 12.03 6.91 6.66
CA PRO A 65 11.72 8.26 6.19
C PRO A 65 10.89 8.31 4.90
N VAL A 66 11.15 7.41 3.96
CA VAL A 66 10.45 7.41 2.66
C VAL A 66 8.96 7.08 2.69
N GLY A 67 8.49 6.54 3.83
CA GLY A 67 7.09 6.20 4.08
C GLY A 67 6.47 6.97 5.24
N ARG A 68 7.11 8.06 5.69
CA ARG A 68 6.53 8.95 6.70
C ARG A 68 6.90 10.43 6.59
N GLY A 69 8.03 10.76 5.98
CA GLY A 69 8.60 12.11 5.95
C GLY A 69 7.67 13.14 5.30
N PHE A 70 7.92 14.41 5.60
CA PHE A 70 7.19 15.53 4.99
C PHE A 70 7.24 15.47 3.45
N GLY A 71 6.11 15.72 2.80
CA GLY A 71 5.97 15.66 1.34
C GLY A 71 5.99 14.25 0.72
N LEU A 72 6.22 13.20 1.52
CA LEU A 72 6.23 11.81 1.06
C LEU A 72 4.91 11.09 1.37
N PRO A 73 4.67 9.89 0.78
CA PRO A 73 3.54 9.04 1.17
C PRO A 73 3.63 8.56 2.63
N ILE A 74 2.50 8.08 3.15
CA ILE A 74 2.44 7.30 4.39
C ILE A 74 2.19 5.83 4.03
N ASN A 75 2.95 4.92 4.63
CA ASN A 75 2.80 3.50 4.36
C ASN A 75 2.49 2.72 5.64
N MET A 76 1.34 2.07 5.69
CA MET A 76 0.93 1.27 6.86
C MET A 76 1.83 0.06 7.08
N HIS A 77 1.99 -0.36 8.33
CA HIS A 77 2.77 -1.56 8.68
C HIS A 77 2.18 -2.87 8.14
N GLY A 78 0.89 -2.90 7.84
CA GLY A 78 0.17 -4.13 7.49
C GLY A 78 -0.98 -3.93 6.50
N PRO A 79 -1.51 -5.05 5.95
CA PRO A 79 -2.61 -5.04 5.00
C PRO A 79 -3.96 -4.90 5.72
N PHE A 80 -4.32 -3.67 6.09
CA PHE A 80 -5.49 -3.38 6.91
C PHE A 80 -6.78 -3.08 6.12
N ASP A 81 -6.73 -3.03 4.79
CA ASP A 81 -7.92 -2.76 3.98
C ASP A 81 -8.89 -3.95 3.93
N GLY A 82 -8.44 -5.16 4.32
CA GLY A 82 -9.29 -6.33 4.51
C GLY A 82 -10.14 -6.31 5.79
N LEU A 83 -9.86 -5.43 6.74
CA LEU A 83 -10.55 -5.42 8.05
C LEU A 83 -12.04 -5.09 7.95
N GLN A 84 -12.41 -4.07 7.18
CA GLN A 84 -13.80 -3.63 7.05
C GLN A 84 -14.72 -4.73 6.50
N PRO A 85 -14.37 -5.45 5.42
CA PRO A 85 -15.14 -6.61 4.97
C PRO A 85 -15.29 -7.74 6.01
N HIS A 86 -14.34 -7.87 6.95
CA HIS A 86 -14.45 -8.79 8.09
C HIS A 86 -15.24 -8.21 9.29
N GLY A 87 -15.88 -7.05 9.11
CA GLY A 87 -16.62 -6.36 10.17
C GLY A 87 -15.72 -5.76 11.25
N LYS A 88 -14.45 -5.48 10.93
CA LYS A 88 -13.45 -4.91 11.83
C LYS A 88 -13.09 -3.50 11.40
N VAL A 89 -12.53 -2.73 12.32
CA VAL A 89 -12.05 -1.38 12.04
C VAL A 89 -10.52 -1.36 12.11
N GLY A 90 -9.88 -0.77 11.09
CA GLY A 90 -8.45 -0.50 11.12
C GLY A 90 -8.15 0.72 11.97
N LEU A 91 -6.99 0.73 12.64
CA LEU A 91 -6.53 1.85 13.43
C LEU A 91 -5.13 2.27 13.00
N LEU A 92 -4.96 3.55 12.69
CA LEU A 92 -3.67 4.19 12.43
C LEU A 92 -3.20 4.85 13.72
N GLU A 93 -2.09 4.35 14.25
CA GLU A 93 -1.37 5.01 15.35
C GLU A 93 -0.57 6.19 14.79
N GLU A 94 -0.96 7.40 15.21
CA GLU A 94 -0.33 8.66 14.88
C GLU A 94 0.75 9.00 15.91
N ASP A 95 1.96 8.56 15.62
CA ASP A 95 3.15 8.77 16.44
C ASP A 95 4.13 9.77 15.82
N THR A 96 3.68 10.63 14.88
CA THR A 96 4.52 11.66 14.22
C THR A 96 5.34 12.43 15.27
N PHE A 97 6.66 12.41 15.11
CA PHE A 97 7.53 13.35 15.81
C PHE A 97 7.32 14.75 15.20
N THR A 98 6.56 15.59 15.91
CA THR A 98 6.26 16.95 15.45
C THR A 98 7.46 17.89 15.68
N HIS A 99 7.34 19.14 15.24
CA HIS A 99 8.31 20.19 15.54
C HIS A 99 8.47 20.50 17.04
N LEU A 100 7.56 20.02 17.89
CA LEU A 100 7.62 20.15 19.35
C LEU A 100 8.29 18.94 20.02
N ALA A 101 8.51 17.84 19.29
CA ALA A 101 9.14 16.68 19.87
C ALA A 101 10.56 17.02 20.36
N LEU A 102 10.89 16.57 21.57
CA LEU A 102 12.23 16.71 22.13
C LEU A 102 13.20 15.76 21.43
N ASP A 103 14.49 16.11 21.44
CA ASP A 103 15.52 15.25 20.86
C ASP A 103 15.93 14.16 21.84
N PRO A 104 15.70 12.87 21.53
CA PRO A 104 16.02 11.77 22.42
C PRO A 104 17.52 11.64 22.69
N ASN A 105 18.38 12.24 21.87
CA ASN A 105 19.83 12.22 22.07
C ASN A 105 20.33 13.32 23.01
N THR A 106 19.55 14.40 23.21
CA THR A 106 19.94 15.52 24.08
C THR A 106 19.24 15.48 25.44
N GLU A 107 18.02 14.95 25.51
CA GLU A 107 17.28 14.82 26.76
C GLU A 107 17.80 13.66 27.61
N GLU A 108 18.23 13.94 28.84
CA GLU A 108 18.85 12.94 29.72
C GLU A 108 17.94 11.73 29.98
N TYR A 109 16.64 11.95 30.18
CA TYR A 109 15.67 10.89 30.47
C TYR A 109 15.22 10.10 29.22
N LEU A 110 15.58 10.57 28.02
CA LEU A 110 15.32 9.87 26.75
C LEU A 110 16.58 9.26 26.14
N ARG A 111 17.74 9.48 26.77
CA ARG A 111 19.02 8.94 26.32
C ARG A 111 18.91 7.41 26.19
N ASP A 112 19.43 6.89 25.10
CA ASP A 112 19.44 5.46 24.75
C ASP A 112 18.06 4.84 24.50
N VAL A 113 16.98 5.62 24.50
CA VAL A 113 15.64 5.13 24.11
C VAL A 113 15.55 5.04 22.59
N ILE A 114 15.08 3.90 22.10
CA ILE A 114 14.80 3.73 20.67
C ILE A 114 13.59 4.61 20.32
N ALA A 115 13.79 5.55 19.40
CA ALA A 115 12.77 6.48 18.91
C ALA A 115 12.46 6.24 17.42
N PRO A 116 11.65 5.22 17.08
CA PRO A 116 11.43 4.83 15.70
C PRO A 116 10.87 5.96 14.84
N GLY A 117 11.59 6.28 13.78
CA GLY A 117 11.29 7.36 12.82
C GLY A 117 11.31 8.79 13.38
N TYR A 118 12.01 9.02 14.51
CA TYR A 118 12.49 10.35 14.90
C TYR A 118 13.30 11.04 13.78
N ALA A 119 13.99 10.25 12.95
CA ALA A 119 14.69 10.74 11.75
C ALA A 119 13.77 11.47 10.73
N SER A 120 12.46 11.41 10.90
CA SER A 120 11.46 12.14 10.11
C SER A 120 10.72 13.20 10.91
N ARG A 121 11.30 13.65 12.03
CA ARG A 121 10.76 14.74 12.83
C ARG A 121 10.58 15.97 11.95
N THR A 122 9.37 16.53 11.98
CA THR A 122 9.10 17.80 11.29
C THR A 122 9.78 18.95 12.01
N THR A 123 10.13 20.01 11.30
CA THR A 123 10.99 21.09 11.82
C THR A 123 10.24 22.35 12.21
N HIS A 124 9.06 22.59 11.63
CA HIS A 124 8.16 23.71 11.97
C HIS A 124 6.67 23.32 11.90
N MET A 125 5.81 24.23 12.38
CA MET A 125 4.36 24.02 12.47
C MET A 125 3.72 23.64 11.14
N GLU A 126 4.10 24.28 10.03
CA GLU A 126 3.48 24.01 8.73
C GLU A 126 3.77 22.58 8.24
N GLU A 127 5.00 22.10 8.40
CA GLU A 127 5.36 20.70 8.10
C GLU A 127 4.57 19.72 8.98
N THR A 128 4.46 20.00 10.29
CA THR A 128 3.64 19.18 11.20
C THR A 128 2.20 19.13 10.71
N LEU A 129 1.59 20.27 10.41
CA LEU A 129 0.20 20.32 9.94
C LEU A 129 0.03 19.58 8.60
N ALA A 130 0.99 19.68 7.69
CA ALA A 130 0.96 18.96 6.42
C ALA A 130 1.03 17.43 6.61
N VAL A 131 1.94 16.94 7.45
CA VAL A 131 2.07 15.51 7.77
C VAL A 131 0.80 14.98 8.44
N LEU A 132 0.29 15.68 9.45
CA LEU A 132 -0.93 15.27 10.16
C LEU A 132 -2.17 15.30 9.24
N ARG A 133 -2.28 16.30 8.36
CA ARG A 133 -3.33 16.33 7.33
C ARG A 133 -3.20 15.16 6.37
N ARG A 134 -2.01 14.85 5.88
CA ARG A 134 -1.79 13.69 4.98
C ARG A 134 -2.27 12.40 5.66
N ASN A 135 -1.88 12.19 6.91
CA ASN A 135 -2.23 10.98 7.67
C ASN A 135 -3.74 10.89 7.94
N LEU A 136 -4.39 12.03 8.19
CA LEU A 136 -5.85 12.12 8.27
C LEU A 136 -6.53 11.78 6.93
N GLY A 137 -6.02 12.28 5.81
CA GLY A 137 -6.55 11.98 4.48
C GLY A 137 -6.47 10.49 4.15
N VAL A 138 -5.41 9.81 4.59
CA VAL A 138 -5.28 8.35 4.50
C VAL A 138 -6.27 7.64 5.42
N SER A 139 -6.42 8.11 6.65
CA SER A 139 -7.41 7.56 7.59
C SER A 139 -8.83 7.66 7.02
N ILE A 140 -9.20 8.79 6.42
CA ILE A 140 -10.49 8.98 5.73
C ILE A 140 -10.60 8.01 4.55
N SER A 141 -9.59 7.96 3.69
CA SER A 141 -9.62 7.21 2.43
C SER A 141 -9.63 5.69 2.62
N HIS A 142 -8.96 5.21 3.67
CA HIS A 142 -8.97 3.79 4.03
C HIS A 142 -10.08 3.44 5.03
N GLY A 143 -10.69 4.44 5.69
CA GLY A 143 -11.65 4.23 6.78
C GLY A 143 -11.00 3.65 8.03
N TYR A 144 -9.86 4.21 8.43
CA TYR A 144 -9.20 3.91 9.69
C TYR A 144 -9.66 4.85 10.80
N LEU A 145 -9.67 4.36 12.03
CA LEU A 145 -9.63 5.19 13.23
C LEU A 145 -8.23 5.77 13.39
N HIS A 146 -8.18 6.94 14.00
CA HIS A 146 -6.94 7.65 14.26
C HIS A 146 -6.67 7.62 15.76
N LEU A 147 -5.49 7.14 16.17
CA LEU A 147 -5.06 7.09 17.56
C LEU A 147 -3.80 7.94 17.72
N TRP A 148 -3.91 9.08 18.38
CA TRP A 148 -2.72 9.88 18.71
C TRP A 148 -1.89 9.20 19.79
N GLN A 149 -0.61 9.01 19.52
CA GLN A 149 0.33 8.36 20.41
C GLN A 149 1.52 9.26 20.72
N ASN A 150 1.69 9.58 21.99
CA ASN A 150 2.83 10.34 22.49
C ASN A 150 3.74 9.41 23.30
N LEU A 151 4.54 8.61 22.59
CA LEU A 151 5.25 7.45 23.15
C LEU A 151 6.08 7.78 24.40
N PHE A 152 6.72 8.96 24.46
CA PHE A 152 7.57 9.34 25.61
C PHE A 152 6.95 10.42 26.49
N SER A 153 5.66 10.74 26.28
CA SER A 153 4.94 11.76 27.03
C SER A 153 5.60 13.15 27.01
N GLU A 154 6.41 13.45 26.01
CA GLU A 154 7.26 14.66 25.95
C GLU A 154 6.56 15.87 25.32
N GLY A 155 5.23 15.85 25.25
CA GLY A 155 4.44 16.97 24.74
C GLY A 155 4.50 17.23 23.23
N ARG A 156 4.86 16.24 22.38
CA ARG A 156 4.92 16.45 20.91
C ARG A 156 3.60 16.90 20.27
N PHE A 157 2.46 16.77 20.95
CA PHE A 157 1.16 17.28 20.47
C PHE A 157 0.63 18.48 21.29
N ASN A 158 1.47 19.11 22.10
CA ASN A 158 1.07 20.15 23.06
C ASN A 158 0.96 21.56 22.43
N ASP A 159 0.22 21.68 21.33
CA ASP A 159 -0.19 22.96 20.75
C ASP A 159 -1.62 22.85 20.22
N GLN A 160 -2.47 23.78 20.65
CA GLN A 160 -3.89 23.86 20.28
C GLN A 160 -4.10 23.94 18.76
N LYS A 161 -3.16 24.54 18.01
CA LYS A 161 -3.21 24.66 16.54
C LYS A 161 -3.26 23.29 15.86
N LEU A 162 -2.60 22.27 16.43
CA LEU A 162 -2.62 20.90 15.89
C LEU A 162 -4.02 20.31 15.98
N TRP A 163 -4.70 20.51 17.10
CA TRP A 163 -6.05 20.02 17.35
C TRP A 163 -7.11 20.79 16.57
N ASP A 164 -6.92 22.10 16.41
CA ASP A 164 -7.80 22.97 15.62
C ASP A 164 -7.83 22.58 14.14
N MET A 165 -6.73 22.02 13.62
CA MET A 165 -6.67 21.50 12.25
C MET A 165 -7.67 20.35 12.02
N TYR A 166 -7.87 19.45 13.00
CA TYR A 166 -8.76 18.30 12.85
C TYR A 166 -10.24 18.68 12.88
N LYS A 167 -10.63 19.72 13.62
CA LYS A 167 -12.02 20.14 13.83
C LYS A 167 -12.90 20.16 12.56
N PRO A 168 -12.52 20.85 11.46
CA PRO A 168 -13.32 20.86 10.23
C PRO A 168 -13.55 19.46 9.66
N TYR A 169 -12.52 18.62 9.68
CA TYR A 169 -12.56 17.28 9.11
C TYR A 169 -13.37 16.30 9.95
N LEU A 170 -13.24 16.36 11.28
CA LEU A 170 -14.03 15.54 12.20
C LEU A 170 -15.52 15.89 12.11
N GLN A 171 -15.86 17.17 12.02
CA GLN A 171 -17.24 17.61 11.78
C GLN A 171 -17.78 17.05 10.46
N TRP A 172 -16.98 17.08 9.39
CA TRP A 172 -17.35 16.49 8.11
C TRP A 172 -17.54 14.97 8.21
N MET A 173 -16.62 14.25 8.86
CA MET A 173 -16.72 12.80 9.07
C MET A 173 -18.01 12.44 9.82
N LEU A 174 -18.37 13.18 10.87
CA LEU A 174 -19.63 12.98 11.61
C LEU A 174 -20.84 13.19 10.70
N GLN A 175 -20.88 14.30 9.95
CA GLN A 175 -22.00 14.63 9.06
C GLN A 175 -22.17 13.67 7.88
N LYS A 176 -21.08 13.05 7.41
CA LYS A 176 -21.05 12.19 6.21
C LYS A 176 -20.94 10.70 6.50
N SER A 177 -20.74 10.30 7.76
CA SER A 177 -20.71 8.89 8.17
C SER A 177 -21.93 8.10 7.66
N ALA A 178 -23.10 8.74 7.59
CA ALA A 178 -24.34 8.15 7.08
C ALA A 178 -24.46 8.06 5.54
N THR A 179 -23.59 8.72 4.77
CA THR A 179 -23.72 8.86 3.30
C THR A 179 -22.44 8.51 2.54
N THR A 180 -21.46 7.86 3.16
CA THR A 180 -20.21 7.51 2.46
C THR A 180 -20.48 6.43 1.41
N ALA A 181 -20.32 6.78 0.13
CA ALA A 181 -20.37 5.81 -0.95
C ALA A 181 -19.36 4.68 -0.69
N PRO A 182 -19.69 3.43 -1.04
CA PRO A 182 -18.82 2.30 -0.76
C PRO A 182 -17.45 2.49 -1.40
N PHE A 183 -16.48 1.95 -0.70
CA PHE A 183 -15.07 2.00 -1.02
C PHE A 183 -14.78 1.35 -2.41
N ARG A 184 -14.12 2.06 -3.36
CA ARG A 184 -13.90 1.60 -4.76
C ARG A 184 -12.41 1.53 -5.18
N ARG A 185 -11.62 0.67 -4.52
CA ARG A 185 -10.26 0.35 -5.01
C ARG A 185 -10.35 -0.33 -6.35
N GLN A 186 -9.48 0.07 -7.27
CA GLN A 186 -9.30 -0.62 -8.53
C GLN A 186 -8.04 -1.50 -8.54
N VAL A 187 -7.15 -1.30 -7.57
CA VAL A 187 -5.97 -2.14 -7.35
C VAL A 187 -6.04 -2.78 -5.97
N ALA A 188 -5.84 -4.10 -5.90
CA ALA A 188 -5.68 -4.83 -4.67
C ALA A 188 -4.28 -5.46 -4.61
N VAL A 189 -3.53 -5.17 -3.55
CA VAL A 189 -2.21 -5.72 -3.26
C VAL A 189 -2.38 -6.75 -2.15
N LEU A 190 -1.98 -8.00 -2.41
CA LEU A 190 -2.23 -9.11 -1.52
C LEU A 190 -0.92 -9.72 -1.03
N VAL A 191 -0.89 -10.01 0.27
CA VAL A 191 0.21 -10.72 0.94
C VAL A 191 -0.31 -11.97 1.65
N SER A 192 0.45 -13.06 1.57
CA SER A 192 0.12 -14.34 2.21
C SER A 192 1.01 -14.56 3.43
N THR A 193 0.40 -14.72 4.60
CA THR A 193 1.09 -15.08 5.85
C THR A 193 1.65 -16.49 5.81
N GLU A 194 0.93 -17.41 5.17
CA GLU A 194 1.24 -18.83 5.04
C GLU A 194 2.40 -19.02 4.06
N ASN A 195 2.48 -18.22 3.00
CA ASN A 195 3.60 -18.32 2.06
C ASN A 195 4.91 -17.81 2.67
N MET A 196 4.87 -16.91 3.66
CA MET A 196 6.08 -16.50 4.36
C MET A 196 6.75 -17.67 5.09
N THR A 197 5.98 -18.65 5.59
CA THR A 197 6.51 -19.81 6.32
C THR A 197 7.07 -20.90 5.39
N LEU A 198 6.98 -20.72 4.06
CA LEU A 198 7.59 -21.60 3.06
C LEU A 198 9.03 -21.21 2.71
N LEU A 199 9.50 -20.08 3.25
CA LEU A 199 10.85 -19.58 3.04
C LEU A 199 11.75 -19.87 4.23
N LYS A 200 13.06 -19.89 3.99
CA LYS A 200 14.07 -19.85 5.07
C LYS A 200 13.95 -18.55 5.86
N ASP A 201 14.34 -18.60 7.13
CA ASP A 201 14.31 -17.45 8.05
C ASP A 201 15.20 -16.29 7.57
N ASP A 202 16.28 -16.60 6.85
CA ASP A 202 17.22 -15.64 6.25
C ASP A 202 16.84 -15.13 4.85
N ALA A 203 15.63 -15.41 4.36
CA ALA A 203 15.14 -15.02 3.02
C ALA A 203 14.87 -13.50 2.86
N HIS A 204 15.59 -12.65 3.58
CA HIS A 204 15.46 -11.20 3.63
C HIS A 204 15.63 -10.54 2.26
N ALA A 205 16.57 -11.03 1.45
CA ALA A 205 16.82 -10.52 0.09
C ALA A 205 15.61 -10.66 -0.84
N VAL A 206 14.64 -11.53 -0.51
CA VAL A 206 13.37 -11.69 -1.22
C VAL A 206 12.24 -10.95 -0.50
N LEU A 207 12.08 -11.18 0.81
CA LEU A 207 10.95 -10.63 1.57
C LEU A 207 10.96 -9.10 1.63
N GLU A 208 12.12 -8.48 1.82
CA GLU A 208 12.20 -7.03 1.97
C GLU A 208 11.82 -6.29 0.69
N PRO A 209 12.40 -6.57 -0.50
CA PRO A 209 11.97 -5.87 -1.71
C PRO A 209 10.49 -6.06 -2.07
N TRP A 210 9.94 -7.28 -1.85
CA TRP A 210 8.59 -7.63 -2.28
C TRP A 210 7.50 -7.22 -1.30
N LEU A 211 7.74 -7.34 0.00
CA LEU A 211 6.73 -7.02 1.03
C LEU A 211 6.99 -5.68 1.67
N TYR A 212 8.24 -5.40 2.04
CA TYR A 212 8.56 -4.15 2.70
C TYR A 212 8.56 -2.99 1.70
N GLN A 213 9.38 -3.06 0.66
CA GLN A 213 9.63 -1.90 -0.20
C GLN A 213 8.56 -1.68 -1.28
N SER A 214 7.79 -2.70 -1.65
CA SER A 214 6.78 -2.59 -2.73
C SER A 214 5.76 -1.48 -2.48
N ARG A 215 5.31 -1.29 -1.24
CA ARG A 215 4.39 -0.20 -0.85
C ARG A 215 4.97 1.19 -1.12
N TYR A 216 6.29 1.36 -0.99
CA TYR A 216 6.94 2.63 -1.30
C TYR A 216 6.83 3.01 -2.77
N TYR A 217 6.85 2.04 -3.68
CA TYR A 217 6.70 2.29 -5.11
C TYR A 217 5.23 2.40 -5.52
N LEU A 218 4.38 1.54 -4.97
CA LEU A 218 2.95 1.49 -5.29
C LEU A 218 2.21 2.74 -4.80
N ASP A 219 2.48 3.22 -3.59
CA ASP A 219 1.82 4.42 -3.07
C ASP A 219 2.31 5.73 -3.73
N ARG A 220 3.24 5.65 -4.69
CA ARG A 220 3.62 6.75 -5.59
C ARG A 220 2.91 6.68 -6.93
N VAL A 221 2.01 5.71 -7.08
CA VAL A 221 1.09 5.62 -8.20
C VAL A 221 -0.19 6.31 -7.78
N ASP A 222 -0.58 7.31 -8.53
CA ASP A 222 -1.81 8.11 -8.43
C ASP A 222 -3.07 7.28 -8.76
N ALA A 223 -3.18 6.08 -8.18
CA ALA A 223 -4.27 5.13 -8.30
C ALA A 223 -4.88 4.83 -6.92
N SER A 224 -6.12 4.32 -6.90
CA SER A 224 -6.72 3.82 -5.67
C SER A 224 -6.23 2.39 -5.37
N ILE A 225 -5.29 2.29 -4.44
CA ILE A 225 -4.64 1.04 -4.00
C ILE A 225 -5.12 0.67 -2.60
N GLY A 226 -5.23 -0.63 -2.33
CA GLY A 226 -5.24 -1.08 -0.95
C GLY A 226 -4.71 -2.49 -0.78
N TYR A 227 -4.54 -2.82 0.48
CA TYR A 227 -3.65 -3.87 0.93
C TYR A 227 -4.43 -4.90 1.75
N TYR A 228 -4.37 -6.15 1.31
CA TYR A 228 -5.22 -7.24 1.79
C TYR A 228 -4.39 -8.50 2.07
N LEU A 229 -4.98 -9.46 2.77
CA LEU A 229 -4.42 -10.81 2.81
C LEU A 229 -4.74 -11.56 1.50
N GLN A 230 -3.89 -12.50 1.11
CA GLN A 230 -4.19 -13.43 0.01
C GLN A 230 -5.48 -14.24 0.28
N THR A 231 -5.79 -14.50 1.55
CA THR A 231 -7.05 -15.14 1.96
C THR A 231 -8.30 -14.27 1.75
N ASP A 232 -8.13 -12.96 1.50
CA ASP A 232 -9.23 -12.03 1.30
C ASP A 232 -9.69 -11.97 -0.17
N LEU A 233 -9.10 -12.76 -1.08
CA LEU A 233 -9.48 -12.80 -2.51
C LEU A 233 -11.00 -12.88 -2.74
N GLY A 234 -11.70 -13.68 -1.95
CA GLY A 234 -13.15 -13.88 -2.06
C GLY A 234 -13.97 -12.63 -1.73
N ILE A 235 -13.48 -11.79 -0.80
CA ILE A 235 -14.18 -10.60 -0.28
C ILE A 235 -13.71 -9.29 -0.92
N LEU A 236 -12.73 -9.34 -1.83
CA LEU A 236 -12.31 -8.17 -2.59
C LEU A 236 -13.50 -7.55 -3.37
N PRO A 237 -13.58 -6.21 -3.43
CA PRO A 237 -14.70 -5.52 -4.08
C PRO A 237 -14.66 -5.70 -5.59
N ASP A 238 -15.82 -5.69 -6.23
CA ASP A 238 -15.95 -5.91 -7.68
C ASP A 238 -15.27 -4.83 -8.53
N SER A 239 -15.07 -3.64 -7.95
CA SER A 239 -14.32 -2.54 -8.55
C SER A 239 -12.86 -2.88 -8.84
N VAL A 240 -12.29 -3.90 -8.19
CA VAL A 240 -10.90 -4.31 -8.41
C VAL A 240 -10.72 -4.80 -9.84
N ARG A 241 -9.84 -4.10 -10.55
CA ARG A 241 -9.41 -4.35 -11.93
C ARG A 241 -8.04 -5.01 -11.99
N CYS A 242 -7.17 -4.76 -11.02
CA CYS A 242 -5.83 -5.33 -10.92
C CYS A 242 -5.61 -5.98 -9.55
N VAL A 243 -5.25 -7.25 -9.55
CA VAL A 243 -4.86 -8.01 -8.36
C VAL A 243 -3.36 -8.25 -8.42
N ILE A 244 -2.61 -7.82 -7.40
CA ILE A 244 -1.17 -8.03 -7.28
C ILE A 244 -0.92 -9.00 -6.14
N LEU A 245 -0.37 -10.17 -6.44
CA LEU A 245 0.02 -11.16 -5.44
C LEU A 245 1.52 -11.01 -5.17
N LEU A 246 1.90 -10.51 -3.98
CA LEU A 246 3.30 -10.15 -3.67
C LEU A 246 4.20 -11.35 -3.39
N ASN A 247 3.66 -12.40 -2.77
CA ASN A 247 4.38 -13.63 -2.43
C ASN A 247 3.53 -14.89 -2.68
N PRO A 248 3.05 -15.15 -3.91
CA PRO A 248 2.14 -16.23 -4.26
C PRO A 248 2.83 -17.60 -4.38
N TYR A 249 3.78 -17.94 -3.51
CA TYR A 249 4.57 -19.18 -3.62
C TYR A 249 3.70 -20.44 -3.62
N ARG A 250 2.65 -20.45 -2.80
CA ARG A 250 1.52 -21.36 -2.95
C ARG A 250 0.26 -20.53 -3.27
N ILE A 251 -0.52 -21.06 -4.21
CA ILE A 251 -1.87 -20.60 -4.52
C ILE A 251 -2.76 -21.84 -4.41
N THR A 252 -3.62 -21.90 -3.40
CA THR A 252 -4.45 -23.09 -3.13
C THR A 252 -5.49 -23.29 -4.23
N THR A 253 -6.07 -24.48 -4.29
CA THR A 253 -7.14 -24.78 -5.26
C THR A 253 -8.31 -23.80 -5.14
N GLU A 254 -8.71 -23.43 -3.93
CA GLU A 254 -9.78 -22.47 -3.66
C GLU A 254 -9.41 -21.08 -4.16
N GLN A 255 -8.18 -20.62 -3.88
CA GLN A 255 -7.69 -19.32 -4.35
C GLN A 255 -7.61 -19.27 -5.88
N LYS A 256 -7.18 -20.37 -6.53
CA LYS A 256 -7.18 -20.50 -7.99
C LYS A 256 -8.60 -20.40 -8.56
N SER A 257 -9.59 -21.04 -7.93
CA SER A 257 -10.99 -20.94 -8.34
C SER A 257 -11.51 -19.51 -8.22
N VAL A 258 -11.29 -18.84 -7.09
CA VAL A 258 -11.70 -17.44 -6.91
C VAL A 258 -11.03 -16.51 -7.92
N LEU A 259 -9.73 -16.69 -8.19
CA LEU A 259 -9.03 -15.93 -9.23
C LEU A 259 -9.67 -16.14 -10.60
N LYS A 260 -9.94 -17.40 -11.00
CA LYS A 260 -10.62 -17.71 -12.26
C LYS A 260 -11.99 -17.05 -12.36
N GLU A 261 -12.79 -17.19 -11.31
CA GLU A 261 -14.19 -16.76 -11.29
C GLU A 261 -14.35 -15.24 -11.24
N LYS A 262 -13.46 -14.51 -10.55
CA LYS A 262 -13.59 -13.06 -10.30
C LYS A 262 -12.58 -12.17 -11.03
N PHE A 263 -11.37 -12.66 -11.33
CA PHE A 263 -10.23 -11.82 -11.73
C PHE A 263 -9.53 -12.24 -13.03
N MET A 264 -9.65 -13.49 -13.47
CA MET A 264 -9.15 -13.96 -14.77
C MET A 264 -10.25 -13.91 -15.84
N ARG A 265 -10.97 -12.79 -15.87
CA ARG A 265 -12.06 -12.49 -16.82
C ARG A 265 -12.34 -10.99 -16.85
N ALA A 266 -13.28 -10.57 -17.70
CA ALA A 266 -13.82 -9.21 -17.73
C ALA A 266 -12.78 -8.08 -17.92
N GLY A 267 -11.69 -8.38 -18.64
CA GLY A 267 -10.58 -7.46 -18.92
C GLY A 267 -9.79 -7.07 -17.68
N LYS A 268 -9.83 -7.87 -16.62
CA LYS A 268 -9.06 -7.64 -15.39
C LYS A 268 -7.64 -8.16 -15.54
N MET A 269 -6.78 -7.78 -14.61
CA MET A 269 -5.36 -8.11 -14.58
C MET A 269 -5.00 -8.85 -13.29
N VAL A 270 -4.16 -9.88 -13.41
CA VAL A 270 -3.52 -10.55 -12.27
C VAL A 270 -2.01 -10.45 -12.44
N VAL A 271 -1.34 -9.88 -11.43
CA VAL A 271 0.10 -9.72 -11.36
C VAL A 271 0.67 -10.74 -10.37
N PHE A 272 1.54 -11.59 -10.86
CA PHE A 272 2.24 -12.62 -10.12
C PHE A 272 3.67 -12.16 -9.84
N CYS A 273 3.95 -11.79 -8.59
CA CYS A 273 5.29 -11.41 -8.18
C CYS A 273 6.07 -12.65 -7.74
N HIS A 274 7.30 -12.83 -8.24
CA HIS A 274 8.32 -13.75 -7.74
C HIS A 274 7.86 -15.17 -7.32
N MET A 275 8.29 -16.19 -8.06
CA MET A 275 8.06 -17.60 -7.74
C MET A 275 6.59 -18.01 -7.56
N PRO A 276 5.66 -17.58 -8.43
CA PRO A 276 4.26 -17.93 -8.26
C PRO A 276 4.01 -19.43 -8.40
N ALA A 277 3.20 -19.96 -7.48
CA ALA A 277 2.75 -21.34 -7.44
C ALA A 277 3.87 -22.40 -7.50
N ILE A 278 5.08 -22.05 -7.04
CA ILE A 278 6.22 -22.97 -6.95
C ILE A 278 6.02 -24.10 -5.92
N TYR A 279 5.06 -23.96 -5.01
CA TYR A 279 4.63 -25.02 -4.11
C TYR A 279 3.20 -25.45 -4.44
N GLY A 280 3.05 -26.71 -4.84
CA GLY A 280 1.77 -27.39 -4.97
C GLY A 280 1.27 -27.96 -3.64
N GLU A 281 0.22 -28.79 -3.73
CA GLU A 281 -0.37 -29.48 -2.57
C GLU A 281 0.63 -30.44 -1.91
N THR A 282 1.44 -31.14 -2.72
CA THR A 282 2.37 -32.17 -2.26
C THR A 282 3.80 -31.67 -2.04
N GLY A 283 4.05 -30.37 -2.17
CA GLY A 283 5.38 -29.78 -1.96
C GLY A 283 5.90 -28.96 -3.15
N PHE A 284 7.22 -28.88 -3.28
CA PHE A 284 7.89 -28.13 -4.35
C PHE A 284 7.51 -28.67 -5.74
N ASN A 285 7.05 -27.77 -6.60
CA ASN A 285 6.64 -28.05 -7.98
C ASN A 285 6.96 -26.84 -8.87
N PRO A 286 8.13 -26.81 -9.53
CA PRO A 286 8.52 -25.69 -10.38
C PRO A 286 7.66 -25.57 -11.64
N SER A 287 6.99 -26.65 -12.07
CA SER A 287 5.96 -26.63 -13.12
C SER A 287 4.62 -26.03 -12.65
N GLY A 288 4.44 -25.83 -11.34
CA GLY A 288 3.22 -25.26 -10.77
C GLY A 288 2.93 -23.81 -11.21
N SER A 289 3.93 -23.13 -11.79
CA SER A 289 3.82 -21.80 -12.39
C SER A 289 2.87 -21.74 -13.60
N ASP A 290 2.48 -22.88 -14.20
CA ASP A 290 1.53 -22.99 -15.32
C ASP A 290 0.23 -22.21 -15.11
N PHE A 291 -0.23 -22.10 -13.86
CA PHE A 291 -1.42 -21.33 -13.51
C PHE A 291 -1.32 -19.84 -13.89
N CYS A 292 -0.10 -19.29 -13.97
CA CYS A 292 0.14 -17.90 -14.37
C CYS A 292 -0.19 -17.67 -15.85
N GLY A 293 -0.24 -18.71 -16.69
CA GLY A 293 -0.49 -18.59 -18.13
C GLY A 293 0.69 -18.02 -18.94
N ILE A 294 1.83 -17.78 -18.29
CA ILE A 294 3.12 -17.40 -18.89
C ILE A 294 4.10 -18.53 -18.57
N ASP A 295 4.79 -19.04 -19.57
CA ASP A 295 5.87 -20.04 -19.40
C ASP A 295 7.10 -19.42 -18.71
N LEU A 296 7.47 -20.01 -17.58
CA LEU A 296 8.52 -19.55 -16.67
C LEU A 296 9.54 -20.66 -16.42
N ALA A 297 10.83 -20.36 -16.60
CA ALA A 297 11.93 -21.24 -16.24
C ALA A 297 12.45 -20.92 -14.84
N PHE A 298 12.54 -21.93 -13.98
CA PHE A 298 13.13 -21.84 -12.64
C PHE A 298 14.66 -21.97 -12.69
N HIS A 299 15.36 -21.16 -11.90
CA HIS A 299 16.81 -21.18 -11.75
C HIS A 299 17.20 -21.20 -10.27
N ASP A 300 17.81 -22.30 -9.83
CA ASP A 300 18.41 -22.41 -8.49
C ASP A 300 19.81 -21.79 -8.48
N LYS A 301 19.86 -20.49 -8.73
CA LYS A 301 21.08 -19.69 -8.77
C LYS A 301 20.82 -18.32 -8.16
N THR A 302 21.90 -17.69 -7.73
CA THR A 302 21.87 -16.32 -7.24
C THR A 302 21.93 -15.35 -8.41
N ILE A 303 21.12 -14.30 -8.35
CA ILE A 303 21.13 -13.22 -9.33
C ILE A 303 21.16 -11.85 -8.65
N ALA A 304 21.79 -10.88 -9.32
CA ALA A 304 21.65 -9.48 -8.92
C ALA A 304 20.21 -9.02 -9.19
N PRO A 305 19.57 -8.27 -8.28
CA PRO A 305 18.16 -7.93 -8.38
C PRO A 305 17.81 -6.87 -9.42
N ARG A 306 18.80 -6.40 -10.19
CA ARG A 306 18.70 -5.30 -11.14
C ARG A 306 18.11 -5.76 -12.48
N ALA A 307 17.18 -4.97 -13.01
CA ALA A 307 16.56 -5.19 -14.30
C ALA A 307 16.40 -3.87 -15.06
N THR A 308 16.41 -3.97 -16.38
CA THR A 308 16.20 -2.84 -17.29
C THR A 308 14.95 -3.05 -18.13
N ALA A 309 14.09 -2.04 -18.16
CA ALA A 309 12.87 -2.06 -18.94
C ALA A 309 13.16 -2.06 -20.46
N THR A 310 12.42 -2.86 -21.20
CA THR A 310 12.43 -2.86 -22.67
C THR A 310 11.32 -1.93 -23.20
N LYS A 311 11.12 -1.89 -24.52
CA LYS A 311 10.00 -1.17 -25.15
C LYS A 311 8.63 -1.83 -24.92
N GLY A 312 8.55 -2.96 -24.21
CA GLY A 312 7.33 -3.77 -24.08
C GLY A 312 6.13 -3.07 -23.43
N LEU A 313 6.37 -2.13 -22.50
CA LEU A 313 5.32 -1.26 -21.91
C LEU A 313 5.24 0.12 -22.56
N GLY A 314 6.04 0.39 -23.58
CA GLY A 314 6.12 1.66 -24.27
C GLY A 314 7.56 2.12 -24.53
N PRO A 315 7.83 2.80 -25.65
CA PRO A 315 9.18 3.20 -26.02
C PRO A 315 9.79 4.23 -25.06
N SER A 316 8.98 5.10 -24.43
CA SER A 316 9.44 6.11 -23.47
C SER A 316 9.94 5.53 -22.15
N LEU A 317 9.62 4.26 -21.86
CA LEU A 317 10.01 3.57 -20.65
C LEU A 317 11.25 2.69 -20.84
N ALA A 318 11.66 2.43 -22.08
CA ALA A 318 12.81 1.61 -22.38
C ALA A 318 14.09 2.22 -21.80
N GLY A 319 14.93 1.38 -21.19
CA GLY A 319 16.14 1.82 -20.48
C GLY A 319 15.89 2.24 -19.03
N THR A 320 14.65 2.23 -18.53
CA THR A 320 14.38 2.45 -17.11
C THR A 320 14.98 1.29 -16.29
N VAL A 321 15.97 1.59 -15.46
CA VAL A 321 16.61 0.63 -14.55
C VAL A 321 15.81 0.55 -13.24
N PHE A 322 15.63 -0.65 -12.73
CA PHE A 322 14.95 -0.90 -11.46
C PHE A 322 15.44 -2.19 -10.80
N GLY A 323 14.88 -2.52 -9.63
CA GLY A 323 15.27 -3.70 -8.86
C GLY A 323 16.50 -3.51 -7.97
N GLU A 324 17.36 -2.53 -8.28
CA GLU A 324 18.28 -1.92 -7.32
C GLU A 324 17.53 -0.93 -6.40
N GLY A 325 18.04 -0.73 -5.18
CA GLY A 325 17.37 0.04 -4.15
C GLY A 325 17.56 1.53 -4.41
N GLN A 326 16.47 2.27 -4.51
CA GLN A 326 16.51 3.73 -4.36
C GLN A 326 16.76 4.14 -2.90
N LEU A 327 16.60 3.18 -1.97
CA LEU A 327 16.70 3.35 -0.52
C LEU A 327 18.02 2.84 0.06
N ASP A 328 18.58 1.79 -0.53
CA ASP A 328 19.87 1.19 -0.17
C ASP A 328 20.57 0.76 -1.46
N LYS A 329 21.76 1.30 -1.71
CA LYS A 329 22.58 0.99 -2.89
C LYS A 329 23.19 -0.41 -2.80
N ASN A 330 23.21 -1.04 -1.62
CA ASN A 330 23.75 -2.37 -1.40
C ASN A 330 22.65 -3.45 -1.40
N VAL A 331 21.92 -3.58 -2.53
CA VAL A 331 20.90 -4.63 -2.61
C VAL A 331 21.56 -5.99 -2.69
N LYS A 332 21.21 -6.85 -1.72
CA LYS A 332 21.69 -8.23 -1.67
C LYS A 332 21.18 -9.01 -2.88
N PRO A 333 22.04 -9.79 -3.56
CA PRO A 333 21.60 -10.80 -4.51
C PRO A 333 20.60 -11.76 -3.88
N PHE A 334 19.71 -12.34 -4.69
CA PHE A 334 18.73 -13.32 -4.22
C PHE A 334 18.76 -14.60 -5.04
N ALA A 335 18.33 -15.68 -4.40
CA ALA A 335 18.06 -16.97 -5.02
C ALA A 335 16.78 -17.55 -4.38
N PRO A 336 16.04 -18.40 -5.10
CA PRO A 336 16.16 -18.66 -6.54
C PRO A 336 15.58 -17.51 -7.40
N TYR A 337 15.69 -17.58 -8.73
CA TYR A 337 15.00 -16.65 -9.65
C TYR A 337 14.29 -17.39 -10.80
N MET A 338 13.39 -16.70 -11.51
CA MET A 338 12.61 -17.25 -12.63
C MET A 338 12.68 -16.32 -13.83
N THR A 339 12.79 -16.89 -15.04
CA THR A 339 12.84 -16.13 -16.30
C THR A 339 11.69 -16.50 -17.23
N VAL A 340 11.25 -15.54 -18.04
CA VAL A 340 10.16 -15.74 -18.99
C VAL A 340 10.70 -16.47 -20.23
N LYS A 341 10.06 -17.59 -20.59
CA LYS A 341 10.36 -18.37 -21.80
C LYS A 341 9.21 -18.38 -22.81
N ASP A 342 8.07 -17.78 -22.46
CA ASP A 342 6.89 -17.71 -23.32
C ASP A 342 7.12 -16.80 -24.54
N PRO A 343 7.15 -17.34 -25.78
CA PRO A 343 7.35 -16.54 -26.99
C PRO A 343 6.12 -15.68 -27.34
N LYS A 344 4.96 -15.94 -26.72
CA LYS A 344 3.72 -15.16 -26.91
C LYS A 344 3.55 -14.06 -25.87
N ALA A 345 4.42 -14.01 -24.85
CA ALA A 345 4.39 -12.96 -23.85
C ALA A 345 5.19 -11.74 -24.31
N THR A 346 4.69 -10.54 -24.02
CA THR A 346 5.42 -9.30 -24.25
C THR A 346 6.37 -9.07 -23.09
N VAL A 347 7.66 -9.33 -23.32
CA VAL A 347 8.73 -9.03 -22.37
C VAL A 347 8.91 -7.52 -22.25
N PHE A 348 8.77 -6.99 -21.03
CA PHE A 348 8.96 -5.56 -20.75
C PHE A 348 10.13 -5.26 -19.82
N ALA A 349 10.84 -6.27 -19.32
CA ALA A 349 12.12 -6.08 -18.65
C ALA A 349 13.02 -7.31 -18.77
N ARG A 350 14.34 -7.09 -18.66
CA ARG A 350 15.37 -8.12 -18.62
C ARG A 350 16.24 -7.95 -17.38
N TYR A 351 16.74 -9.05 -16.82
CA TYR A 351 17.76 -8.98 -15.79
C TYR A 351 19.08 -8.49 -16.40
N ASP A 352 19.74 -7.56 -15.75
CA ASP A 352 20.97 -6.98 -16.31
C ASP A 352 22.14 -7.97 -16.30
N SER A 353 22.17 -8.87 -15.32
CA SER A 353 23.28 -9.81 -15.13
C SER A 353 23.27 -11.01 -16.09
N THR A 354 22.11 -11.35 -16.65
CA THR A 354 21.97 -12.52 -17.54
C THR A 354 21.38 -12.17 -18.91
N ASP A 355 20.88 -10.94 -19.09
CA ASP A 355 20.06 -10.51 -20.22
C ASP A 355 18.79 -11.36 -20.45
N GLU A 356 18.42 -12.22 -19.50
CA GLU A 356 17.21 -13.02 -19.60
C GLU A 356 15.96 -12.20 -19.25
N ALA A 357 14.82 -12.54 -19.87
CA ALA A 357 13.55 -11.87 -19.62
C ALA A 357 13.10 -12.03 -18.16
N SER A 358 12.96 -10.92 -17.45
CA SER A 358 12.64 -10.88 -16.02
C SER A 358 11.17 -10.56 -15.75
N CYS A 359 10.55 -9.73 -16.60
CA CYS A 359 9.14 -9.35 -16.47
C CYS A 359 8.45 -9.38 -17.83
N ALA A 360 7.20 -9.87 -17.85
CA ALA A 360 6.39 -9.92 -19.06
C ALA A 360 4.90 -9.82 -18.73
N PHE A 361 4.11 -9.42 -19.73
CA PHE A 361 2.67 -9.57 -19.69
C PHE A 361 2.16 -10.34 -20.89
N LYS A 362 0.99 -10.95 -20.76
CA LYS A 362 0.32 -11.70 -21.83
C LYS A 362 -1.17 -11.47 -21.78
N GLU A 363 -1.73 -11.13 -22.94
CA GLU A 363 -3.17 -11.10 -23.11
C GLU A 363 -3.70 -12.53 -23.13
N MET A 364 -4.55 -12.82 -22.16
CA MET A 364 -5.26 -14.09 -22.04
C MET A 364 -6.69 -13.89 -22.55
N ASN A 365 -7.45 -14.98 -22.64
CA ASN A 365 -8.86 -14.88 -23.04
C ASN A 365 -9.67 -14.13 -21.97
N GLY A 366 -9.92 -12.85 -22.18
CA GLY A 366 -10.73 -12.00 -21.30
C GLY A 366 -10.02 -11.45 -20.07
N TRP A 367 -8.69 -11.57 -19.93
CA TRP A 367 -7.91 -10.99 -18.83
C TRP A 367 -6.44 -10.84 -19.24
N THR A 368 -5.62 -10.15 -18.44
CA THR A 368 -4.17 -10.03 -18.67
C THR A 368 -3.39 -10.68 -17.52
N SER A 369 -2.47 -11.58 -17.87
CA SER A 369 -1.46 -12.08 -16.93
C SER A 369 -0.21 -11.21 -16.96
N VAL A 370 0.35 -10.91 -15.79
CA VAL A 370 1.62 -10.21 -15.65
C VAL A 370 2.50 -11.00 -14.70
N TYR A 371 3.74 -11.25 -15.10
CA TYR A 371 4.77 -11.82 -14.23
C TYR A 371 5.84 -10.76 -13.94
N LEU A 372 6.19 -10.62 -12.66
CA LEU A 372 7.28 -9.78 -12.19
C LEU A 372 8.35 -10.63 -11.50
N GLY A 373 9.48 -10.84 -12.17
CA GLY A 373 10.66 -11.48 -11.58
C GLY A 373 11.60 -10.51 -10.86
N ALA A 374 11.49 -9.21 -11.14
CA ALA A 374 12.24 -8.15 -10.47
C ALA A 374 11.30 -7.23 -9.69
N SER A 375 11.73 -6.85 -8.48
CA SER A 375 10.97 -6.00 -7.53
C SER A 375 11.21 -4.50 -7.79
N ARG A 376 10.69 -3.61 -6.94
CA ARG A 376 10.96 -2.16 -6.98
C ARG A 376 10.60 -1.49 -8.30
N LEU A 377 9.52 -1.95 -8.93
CA LEU A 377 9.04 -1.42 -10.19
C LEU A 377 8.65 0.07 -10.02
N PRO A 378 9.24 1.03 -10.77
CA PRO A 378 8.97 2.45 -10.61
C PRO A 378 7.54 2.84 -11.00
N ALA A 379 7.06 3.97 -10.44
CA ALA A 379 5.70 4.46 -10.69
C ALA A 379 5.32 4.58 -12.17
N PRO A 380 6.19 5.03 -13.11
CA PRO A 380 5.87 5.04 -14.53
C PRO A 380 5.51 3.67 -15.12
N LEU A 381 6.22 2.61 -14.71
CA LEU A 381 5.94 1.24 -15.17
C LEU A 381 4.64 0.70 -14.55
N TRP A 382 4.40 0.96 -13.26
CA TRP A 382 3.11 0.62 -12.63
C TRP A 382 1.93 1.36 -13.28
N ARG A 383 2.09 2.64 -13.62
CA ARG A 383 1.07 3.44 -14.31
C ARG A 383 0.68 2.80 -15.63
N GLU A 384 1.62 2.32 -16.44
CA GLU A 384 1.27 1.64 -17.70
C GLU A 384 0.52 0.32 -17.47
N LEU A 385 0.93 -0.48 -16.48
CA LEU A 385 0.19 -1.69 -16.10
C LEU A 385 -1.23 -1.36 -15.63
N PHE A 386 -1.40 -0.31 -14.82
CA PHE A 386 -2.70 0.12 -14.30
C PHE A 386 -3.61 0.70 -15.38
N LYS A 387 -3.08 1.53 -16.29
CA LYS A 387 -3.80 1.98 -17.49
C LYS A 387 -4.31 0.78 -18.28
N LYS A 388 -3.43 -0.20 -18.49
CA LYS A 388 -3.75 -1.40 -19.26
C LYS A 388 -4.81 -2.27 -18.58
N ALA A 389 -4.84 -2.32 -17.25
CA ALA A 389 -5.90 -2.99 -16.48
C ALA A 389 -7.23 -2.21 -16.45
N GLY A 390 -7.26 -0.96 -16.96
CA GLY A 390 -8.41 -0.07 -16.86
C GLY A 390 -8.59 0.51 -15.46
N CYS A 391 -7.52 0.62 -14.67
CA CYS A 391 -7.53 1.37 -13.42
C CYS A 391 -7.48 2.86 -13.71
N HIS A 392 -8.20 3.64 -12.90
CA HIS A 392 -8.22 5.09 -12.95
C HIS A 392 -6.92 5.66 -12.37
N LEU A 393 -6.36 6.62 -13.09
CA LEU A 393 -5.18 7.37 -12.68
C LEU A 393 -5.55 8.84 -12.59
N TYR A 394 -5.39 9.41 -11.40
CA TYR A 394 -5.91 10.73 -11.05
C TYR A 394 -5.10 11.89 -11.63
N LEU A 395 -3.84 11.69 -12.01
CA LEU A 395 -2.96 12.74 -12.52
C LEU A 395 -2.64 12.52 -14.00
N ASN A 396 -2.76 13.60 -14.78
CA ASN A 396 -2.25 13.63 -16.15
C ASN A 396 -0.72 13.50 -16.14
N ASP A 397 -0.07 14.37 -15.37
CA ASP A 397 1.37 14.55 -15.34
C ASP A 397 1.90 14.37 -13.89
N PRO A 398 1.95 13.13 -13.38
CA PRO A 398 2.52 12.89 -12.07
C PRO A 398 4.04 13.01 -12.10
N SER A 399 4.63 13.21 -10.93
CA SER A 399 6.05 13.07 -10.73
C SER A 399 6.50 11.64 -11.02
N THR A 400 7.63 11.53 -11.71
CA THR A 400 8.35 10.27 -11.93
C THR A 400 9.54 10.12 -10.98
N ASP A 401 9.81 11.14 -10.17
CA ASP A 401 10.88 11.15 -9.18
C ASP A 401 10.41 10.46 -7.90
N PHE A 402 11.12 9.41 -7.50
CA PHE A 402 10.81 8.63 -6.32
C PHE A 402 10.97 9.43 -5.02
N GLU A 403 11.94 10.34 -4.96
CA GLU A 403 12.19 11.19 -3.79
C GLU A 403 11.26 12.41 -3.76
N LYS A 404 10.69 12.78 -4.91
CA LYS A 404 9.75 13.90 -5.03
C LYS A 404 8.41 13.46 -5.63
N PRO A 405 7.68 12.53 -4.98
CA PRO A 405 6.49 11.93 -5.55
C PRO A 405 5.28 12.86 -5.51
N ASP A 406 4.28 12.52 -6.33
CA ASP A 406 2.89 12.87 -6.02
C ASP A 406 2.25 11.73 -5.22
N PHE A 407 1.31 12.06 -4.34
CA PHE A 407 0.58 11.09 -3.53
C PHE A 407 -0.92 11.40 -3.58
N VAL A 408 -1.71 10.39 -3.95
CA VAL A 408 -3.16 10.52 -4.12
C VAL A 408 -3.87 9.47 -3.28
N GLN A 409 -4.95 9.89 -2.61
CA GLN A 409 -5.84 9.02 -1.87
C GLN A 409 -7.29 9.39 -2.17
N ALA A 410 -8.15 8.41 -2.38
CA ALA A 410 -9.53 8.65 -2.77
C ALA A 410 -10.50 7.64 -2.17
N LYS A 411 -11.68 8.12 -1.74
CA LYS A 411 -12.79 7.30 -1.26
C LYS A 411 -14.11 7.99 -1.49
N GLY A 412 -14.98 7.37 -2.30
CA GLY A 412 -16.28 7.94 -2.62
C GLY A 412 -16.12 9.34 -3.21
N ASN A 413 -16.66 10.34 -2.51
CA ASN A 413 -16.57 11.75 -2.87
C ASN A 413 -15.34 12.49 -2.32
N PHE A 414 -14.47 11.83 -1.57
CA PHE A 414 -13.25 12.43 -1.02
C PHE A 414 -12.04 12.13 -1.90
N LEU A 415 -11.22 13.15 -2.14
CA LEU A 415 -9.93 13.04 -2.82
C LEU A 415 -8.89 13.89 -2.07
N MET A 416 -7.76 13.29 -1.75
CA MET A 416 -6.55 13.99 -1.29
C MET A 416 -5.50 13.93 -2.40
N VAL A 417 -4.86 15.06 -2.68
CA VAL A 417 -3.70 15.13 -3.58
C VAL A 417 -2.58 15.91 -2.90
N GLN A 418 -1.38 15.35 -2.88
CA GLN A 418 -0.16 15.98 -2.40
C GLN A 418 0.90 15.90 -3.52
N SER A 419 1.68 16.96 -3.70
CA SER A 419 2.83 17.00 -4.60
C SER A 419 4.06 17.39 -3.80
N ALA A 420 5.10 16.57 -3.77
CA ALA A 420 6.35 16.92 -3.08
C ALA A 420 7.00 18.18 -3.68
N THR A 421 6.80 18.45 -4.97
CA THR A 421 7.32 19.63 -5.66
C THR A 421 6.32 20.79 -5.77
N GLY A 422 5.07 20.57 -5.36
CA GLY A 422 3.98 21.53 -5.57
C GLY A 422 3.66 21.71 -7.06
N GLY A 423 3.26 22.92 -7.42
CA GLY A 423 3.00 23.35 -8.79
C GLY A 423 1.60 23.01 -9.29
N ARG A 424 1.35 23.38 -10.55
CA ARG A 424 0.05 23.18 -11.19
C ARG A 424 -0.13 21.73 -11.62
N LYS A 425 -1.18 21.07 -11.13
CA LYS A 425 -1.56 19.70 -11.51
C LYS A 425 -2.91 19.69 -12.23
N THR A 426 -3.07 18.78 -13.18
CA THR A 426 -4.37 18.46 -13.78
C THR A 426 -4.87 17.14 -13.21
N ILE A 427 -5.97 17.21 -12.47
CA ILE A 427 -6.62 16.07 -11.82
C ILE A 427 -7.74 15.56 -12.73
N ARG A 428 -7.77 14.24 -12.96
CA ARG A 428 -8.85 13.52 -13.63
C ARG A 428 -9.75 12.84 -12.63
N LEU A 429 -11.05 12.94 -12.86
CA LEU A 429 -12.08 12.30 -12.08
C LEU A 429 -12.57 11.03 -12.81
N PRO A 430 -12.96 9.97 -12.06
CA PRO A 430 -13.42 8.72 -12.66
C PRO A 430 -14.74 8.89 -13.43
N GLU A 431 -15.51 9.91 -13.10
CA GLU A 431 -16.76 10.29 -13.74
C GLU A 431 -16.94 11.80 -13.72
N LYS A 432 -17.92 12.29 -14.48
CA LYS A 432 -18.30 13.71 -14.45
C LYS A 432 -18.95 14.03 -13.11
N VAL A 433 -18.54 15.13 -12.49
CA VAL A 433 -19.09 15.62 -11.22
C VAL A 433 -19.71 17.00 -11.44
N GLU A 434 -20.77 17.29 -10.70
CA GLU A 434 -21.50 18.56 -10.78
C GLU A 434 -20.65 19.71 -10.20
N GLN A 435 -19.98 19.46 -9.08
CA GLN A 435 -19.18 20.47 -8.40
C GLN A 435 -18.01 19.84 -7.66
N VAL A 436 -16.82 20.41 -7.84
CA VAL A 436 -15.63 20.13 -7.02
C VAL A 436 -15.48 21.25 -6.01
N TYR A 437 -15.30 20.89 -4.75
CA TYR A 437 -14.92 21.80 -3.69
C TYR A 437 -13.52 21.50 -3.17
N ARG A 438 -12.76 22.54 -2.83
CA ARG A 438 -11.51 22.42 -2.07
C ARG A 438 -11.80 22.61 -0.58
N PHE A 439 -11.27 21.72 0.25
CA PHE A 439 -11.60 21.59 1.67
C PHE A 439 -10.35 21.71 2.56
N ASP A 440 -9.81 22.93 2.64
CA ASP A 440 -8.66 23.25 3.50
C ASP A 440 -9.08 23.92 4.84
N THR A 441 -10.38 24.19 5.01
CA THR A 441 -10.97 24.91 6.16
C THR A 441 -12.34 24.33 6.52
N THR A 442 -13.01 24.87 7.54
CA THR A 442 -14.38 24.46 7.93
C THR A 442 -15.45 24.66 6.86
N ARG A 443 -15.20 25.48 5.83
CA ARG A 443 -16.13 25.70 4.72
C ARG A 443 -15.50 25.30 3.38
N PRO A 444 -16.05 24.29 2.68
CA PRO A 444 -15.59 23.92 1.35
C PRO A 444 -15.80 25.08 0.36
N LYS A 445 -14.80 25.36 -0.47
CA LYS A 445 -14.87 26.40 -1.51
C LYS A 445 -15.03 25.76 -2.90
N PRO A 446 -16.01 26.14 -3.71
CA PRO A 446 -16.17 25.61 -5.07
C PRO A 446 -14.97 26.02 -5.94
N ILE A 447 -14.42 25.09 -6.71
CA ILE A 447 -13.27 25.34 -7.60
C ILE A 447 -13.48 24.90 -9.05
N ALA A 448 -14.42 23.99 -9.32
CA ALA A 448 -14.78 23.57 -10.68
C ALA A 448 -16.23 23.06 -10.70
N VAL A 449 -16.92 23.24 -11.82
CA VAL A 449 -18.31 22.82 -12.05
C VAL A 449 -18.40 21.96 -13.30
N ASP A 450 -19.36 21.04 -13.31
CA ASP A 450 -19.74 20.21 -14.45
C ASP A 450 -18.56 19.61 -15.22
N CYS A 451 -17.61 19.00 -14.49
CA CYS A 451 -16.33 18.59 -15.03
C CYS A 451 -15.98 17.13 -14.71
N ASN A 452 -15.14 16.54 -15.56
CA ASN A 452 -14.47 15.25 -15.29
C ASN A 452 -12.95 15.44 -15.06
N SER A 453 -12.50 16.69 -15.05
CA SER A 453 -11.12 17.07 -14.75
C SER A 453 -11.06 18.53 -14.32
N PHE A 454 -10.06 18.88 -13.52
CA PHE A 454 -9.82 20.26 -13.09
C PHE A 454 -8.33 20.50 -12.85
N LYS A 455 -7.93 21.78 -12.89
CA LYS A 455 -6.56 22.20 -12.59
C LYS A 455 -6.50 22.80 -11.20
N VAL A 456 -5.43 22.50 -10.46
CA VAL A 456 -5.18 23.07 -9.14
C VAL A 456 -3.71 23.39 -8.97
N ASP A 457 -3.43 24.50 -8.28
CA ASP A 457 -2.09 24.84 -7.83
C ASP A 457 -1.89 24.25 -6.43
N LEU A 458 -0.87 23.39 -6.31
CA LEU A 458 -0.47 22.73 -5.08
C LEU A 458 0.77 23.39 -4.51
N GLU A 459 0.83 23.45 -3.19
CA GLU A 459 2.04 23.83 -2.47
C GLU A 459 2.90 22.58 -2.23
N ALA A 460 4.23 22.76 -2.23
CA ALA A 460 5.17 21.66 -2.08
C ALA A 460 4.98 20.97 -0.72
N GLY A 461 4.73 19.66 -0.77
CA GLY A 461 4.57 18.79 0.40
C GLY A 461 3.27 18.97 1.19
N ILE A 462 2.41 19.93 0.84
CA ILE A 462 1.14 20.18 1.54
C ILE A 462 -0.01 19.45 0.82
N PRO A 463 -0.73 18.54 1.49
CA PRO A 463 -1.88 17.87 0.90
C PRO A 463 -3.05 18.84 0.74
N ALA A 464 -3.71 18.78 -0.42
CA ALA A 464 -4.98 19.45 -0.69
C ALA A 464 -6.12 18.43 -0.70
N PHE A 465 -7.22 18.77 -0.03
CA PHE A 465 -8.42 17.92 0.00
C PHE A 465 -9.50 18.46 -0.91
N PHE A 466 -10.20 17.56 -1.57
CA PHE A 466 -11.29 17.85 -2.49
C PHE A 466 -12.51 17.00 -2.14
N LEU A 467 -13.68 17.63 -2.25
CA LEU A 467 -14.98 16.98 -2.15
C LEU A 467 -15.68 17.05 -3.50
N LEU A 468 -16.15 15.91 -3.97
CA LEU A 468 -16.80 15.71 -5.25
C LEU A 468 -18.32 15.63 -5.05
N HIS A 469 -19.07 16.55 -5.62
CA HIS A 469 -20.52 16.48 -5.63
C HIS A 469 -20.97 15.91 -6.98
N HIS A 470 -21.64 14.76 -6.93
CA HIS A 470 -22.21 14.10 -8.10
C HIS A 470 -23.69 14.52 -8.22
N ALA A 471 -24.17 14.70 -9.45
CA ALA A 471 -25.60 14.88 -9.68
C ALA A 471 -26.34 13.61 -9.22
N LEU A 472 -27.46 13.80 -8.51
CA LEU A 472 -28.31 12.71 -8.00
C LEU A 472 -28.98 11.91 -9.12
#